data_AF-A0A7C1BEI2-F1
#
_entry.id   AF-A0A7C1BEI2-F1
#
_cell.length_a   1.000
_cell.length_b   1.000
_cell.length_c   1.000
_cell.angle_alpha   90.00
_cell.angle_beta   90.00
_cell.angle_gamma   90.00
#
_symmetry.space_group_name_H-M   'P 1'
#
loop_
_entity.id
_entity.type
_entity.pdbx_description
1 polymer ?
#
loop_
_entity_poly.entity_id
_entity_poly.type
_entity_poly.pdbx_seq_one_letter_code
_entity_poly.pdbx_strand_id
1 'polypeptide(L)' 'MLDSKVNVHLIKELNESRVLKLIKKERMISRIELARKTNISKVAISEIVNRLINQGYVVEVGKG' A
#
# COMPACT_ATOMS: atom_id res chain seq x y z
N MET A 1 -7.43 29.05 -12.90
CA MET A 1 -7.48 27.64 -13.36
C MET A 1 -6.27 26.94 -12.75
N LEU A 2 -6.48 26.05 -11.79
CA LEU A 2 -5.39 25.24 -11.22
C LEU A 2 -5.16 24.04 -12.13
N ASP A 3 -3.96 23.97 -12.69
CA ASP A 3 -3.53 22.93 -13.62
C ASP A 3 -3.45 21.58 -12.88
N SER A 4 -4.46 20.74 -13.10
CA SER A 4 -4.64 19.42 -12.49
C SER A 4 -3.69 18.37 -13.09
N LYS A 5 -2.38 18.63 -13.12
CA LYS A 5 -1.40 17.56 -13.34
C LYS A 5 -1.26 16.78 -12.04
N VAL A 6 -2.14 15.79 -11.90
CA VAL A 6 -2.02 14.75 -10.88
C VAL A 6 -0.64 14.13 -11.02
N ASN A 7 0.22 14.37 -10.03
CA ASN A 7 1.54 13.77 -10.00
C ASN A 7 1.39 12.30 -9.61
N VAL A 8 1.46 11.41 -10.61
CA VAL A 8 1.35 9.96 -10.43
C VAL A 8 2.39 9.44 -9.42
N HIS A 9 3.57 10.05 -9.36
CA HIS A 9 4.59 9.71 -8.38
C HIS A 9 4.12 10.01 -6.95
N LEU A 10 3.59 11.22 -6.72
CA LEU A 10 3.05 11.63 -5.43
C LEU A 10 1.90 10.72 -4.97
N ILE A 11 1.00 10.32 -5.88
CA ILE A 11 -0.08 9.37 -5.54
C ILE A 11 0.50 8.03 -5.07
N LYS A 12 1.53 7.51 -5.76
CA LYS A 12 2.16 6.25 -5.37
C LYS A 12 2.81 6.34 -3.99
N GLU A 13 3.51 7.43 -3.68
CA GLU A 13 4.11 7.68 -2.37
C GLU A 13 3.05 7.77 -1.26
N LEU A 14 1.96 8.51 -1.50
CA LEU A 14 0.87 8.63 -0.55
C LEU A 14 0.18 7.29 -0.29
N ASN A 15 -0.03 6.49 -1.34
CA ASN A 15 -0.62 5.17 -1.22
C ASN A 15 0.30 4.22 -0.42
N GLU A 16 1.60 4.23 -0.70
CA GLU A 16 2.59 3.43 0.03
C GLU A 16 2.63 3.81 1.52
N SER A 17 2.65 5.11 1.83
CA SER A 17 2.58 5.63 3.20
C SER A 17 1.31 5.18 3.94
N ARG A 18 0.15 5.24 3.27
CA ARG A 18 -1.14 4.81 3.84
C ARG A 18 -1.16 3.31 4.13
N VAL A 19 -0.66 2.49 3.21
CA VAL A 19 -0.57 1.03 3.38
C VAL A 19 0.37 0.67 4.53
N LEU A 20 1.58 1.23 4.56
CA LEU A 20 2.54 0.95 5.63
C LEU A 20 2.01 1.34 7.02
N LYS A 21 1.36 2.51 7.14
CA LYS A 21 0.72 2.93 8.39
C LYS A 21 -0.37 1.96 8.84
N LEU A 22 -1.17 1.44 7.91
CA LEU A 22 -2.23 0.49 8.23
C LEU A 22 -1.66 -0.86 8.68
N ILE A 23 -0.63 -1.38 8.00
CA ILE A 23 0.08 -2.60 8.41
C ILE A 23 0.64 -2.44 9.83
N LYS A 24 1.31 -1.32 10.10
CA LYS A 24 1.86 -1.00 11.43
C LYS A 24 0.76 -0.95 12.51
N LYS A 25 -0.42 -0.41 12.19
CA LYS A 25 -1.54 -0.29 13.13
C LYS A 25 -2.18 -1.64 13.45
N GLU A 26 -2.45 -2.45 12.43
CA GLU A 26 -3.20 -3.72 12.58
C GLU A 26 -2.30 -4.88 13.04
N ARG A 27 -0.97 -4.71 12.99
CA ARG A 27 0.10 -5.70 13.25
C ARG A 27 0.13 -6.87 12.27
N MET A 28 -1.01 -7.42 11.90
CA MET A 28 -1.15 -8.50 10.91
C MET A 28 -2.43 -8.26 10.09
N ILE A 29 -2.29 -8.21 8.77
CA ILE A 29 -3.40 -7.92 7.86
C ILE A 29 -3.15 -8.54 6.48
N SER A 30 -4.20 -9.08 5.84
CA SER A 30 -4.11 -9.66 4.50
C SER A 30 -4.12 -8.59 3.41
N ARG A 31 -3.56 -8.91 2.23
CA ARG A 31 -3.59 -8.02 1.06
C ARG A 31 -5.02 -7.64 0.63
N ILE A 32 -5.98 -8.58 0.77
CA ILE A 32 -7.40 -8.33 0.47
C ILE A 32 -7.99 -7.30 1.44
N GLU A 33 -7.69 -7.43 2.74
CA GLU A 33 -8.14 -6.47 3.75
C GLU A 33 -7.48 -5.10 3.58
N LEU A 34 -6.20 -5.04 3.19
CA LEU A 34 -5.53 -3.79 2.84
C LEU A 34 -6.26 -3.08 1.69
N ALA A 35 -6.59 -3.78 0.61
CA ALA A 35 -7.34 -3.21 -0.51
C ALA A 35 -8.69 -2.65 -0.06
N ARG A 36 -9.43 -3.44 0.72
CA ARG A 36 -10.76 -3.07 1.21
C ARG A 36 -10.73 -1.85 2.15
N LYS A 37 -9.79 -1.82 3.10
CA LYS A 37 -9.69 -0.74 4.11
C LYS A 37 -9.08 0.55 3.55
N THR A 38 -8.23 0.47 2.52
CA THR A 38 -7.60 1.66 1.92
C THR A 38 -8.33 2.18 0.69
N ASN A 39 -9.28 1.41 0.14
CA ASN A 39 -9.92 1.63 -1.16
C ASN A 39 -8.91 1.74 -2.32
N ILE A 40 -7.79 1.01 -2.23
CA ILE A 40 -6.77 0.88 -3.27
C ILE A 40 -7.00 -0.44 -4.00
N SER A 41 -6.80 -0.46 -5.32
CA SER A 41 -6.99 -1.68 -6.12
C SER A 41 -6.10 -2.83 -5.64
N LYS A 42 -6.57 -4.08 -5.80
CA LYS A 42 -5.80 -5.28 -5.43
C LYS A 42 -4.42 -5.33 -6.11
N VAL A 43 -4.35 -4.92 -7.38
CA VAL A 43 -3.11 -4.85 -8.16
C VAL A 43 -2.13 -3.87 -7.52
N ALA A 44 -2.57 -2.65 -7.24
CA ALA A 44 -1.71 -1.63 -6.61
C ALA A 44 -1.28 -2.03 -5.19
N ILE A 45 -2.15 -2.67 -4.40
CA ILE A 45 -1.77 -3.23 -3.10
C ILE A 45 -0.67 -4.27 -3.26
N SER A 46 -0.79 -5.20 -4.20
CA SER A 46 0.26 -6.21 -4.43
C SER A 46 1.60 -5.57 -4.79
N GLU A 47 1.60 -4.56 -5.66
CA GLU A 47 2.82 -3.82 -6.00
C GLU A 47 3.43 -3.09 -4.79
N ILE A 48 2.59 -2.40 -4.00
CA ILE A 48 3.04 -1.66 -2.80
C ILE A 48 3.62 -2.62 -1.76
N VAL A 49 2.91 -3.70 -1.44
CA VAL A 49 3.35 -4.69 -0.45
C VAL A 49 4.66 -5.34 -0.88
N ASN A 50 4.80 -5.69 -2.16
CA ASN A 50 6.05 -6.25 -2.68
C ASN A 50 7.22 -5.25 -2.54
N ARG A 51 7.01 -3.95 -2.79
CA ARG A 51 8.06 -2.94 -2.56
C ARG A 51 8.44 -2.82 -1.09
N LEU A 52 7.46 -2.78 -0.19
CA LEU A 52 7.70 -2.70 1.25
C LEU A 52 8.45 -3.93 1.78
N ILE A 53 8.16 -5.12 1.25
CA ILE A 53 8.89 -6.36 1.55
C ILE A 53 10.33 -6.27 1.04
N ASN A 54 10.52 -5.87 -0.22
CA ASN A 54 11.85 -5.74 -0.82
C ASN A 54 12.73 -4.69 -0.11
N GLN A 55 12.12 -3.66 0.48
CA GLN A 55 12.81 -2.66 1.30
C GLN A 55 13.03 -3.09 2.76
N GLY A 56 12.49 -4.24 3.17
CA GLY A 56 12.62 -4.77 4.53
C GLY A 56 11.70 -4.15 5.58
N TYR A 57 10.68 -3.38 5.18
CA TYR A 57 9.73 -2.76 6.11
C TYR A 57 8.62 -3.70 6.57
N VAL A 58 8.29 -4.71 5.76
CA VAL A 58 7.18 -5.65 6.00
C VAL A 58 7.68 -7.06 5.69
N VAL A 59 7.11 -8.05 6.39
CA VAL A 59 7.32 -9.47 6.09
C VAL A 59 5.97 -10.13 5.85
N GLU A 60 5.93 -11.10 4.93
CA GLU A 60 4.74 -11.90 4.69
C GLU A 60 4.75 -13.10 5.65
N VAL A 61 3.70 -13.23 6.45
CA VAL A 61 3.54 -14.29 7.44
C VAL A 61 2.33 -15.13 7.06
N GLY A 62 2.57 -16.35 6.62
CA GLY A 62 1.55 -17.26 6.10
C GLY A 62 1.57 -17.36 4.57
N LYS A 63 0.74 -18.26 4.04
CA LYS A 63 0.52 -18.40 2.60
C LYS A 63 -0.66 -17.50 2.23
N GLY A 64 -0.48 -16.72 1.16
CA GLY A 64 -1.56 -15.98 0.51
C GLY A 64 -2.71 -16.88 0.14
#